data_AF-A0A2U3D6A5-F1
#
_entry.id   AF-A0A2U3D6A5-F1
#
_cell.length_a   1.000
_cell.length_b   1.000
_cell.length_c   1.000
_cell.angle_alpha   90.00
_cell.angle_beta   90.00
_cell.angle_gamma   90.00
#
_symmetry.space_group_name_H-M   'P 1'
#
loop_
_entity.id
_entity.type
_entity.pdbx_description
1 polymer ?
#
loop_
_entity_poly.entity_id
_entity_poly.type
_entity_poly.pdbx_seq_one_letter_code
_entity_poly.pdbx_strand_id
1 'polypeptide(L)'
;MGFLLTSGSVAYAATSSSAKASPSPSIWDQAVNAFADLINWVAHYVGDYGIALIIVTIFIRLITMPLMLKSLQNSKKMQALKPQLDELKKEHGSDPRRFQEETMALYKAEGVNPLSGCMPMIIQFVVLTLLYRAIYTDHAMLYSKFLGLLPLGQPDHTFILPVLAGVTSYFQQRVTMVQMDPTQQKIMQIVFPLMIFFFALRVFAALSLYWVFSNIFTIAQMYFVRVKTSTQEVGKK
;
A
#
# COMPACT_ATOMS: atom_id res chain seq x y z
N MET A 1 78.52 -23.76 -7.05
CA MET A 1 77.63 -22.98 -7.93
C MET A 1 76.45 -23.85 -8.31
N GLY A 2 75.21 -23.43 -8.01
CA GLY A 2 74.00 -23.95 -8.66
C GLY A 2 73.09 -24.88 -7.85
N PHE A 3 72.44 -24.35 -6.81
CA PHE A 3 71.22 -24.92 -6.21
C PHE A 3 70.02 -24.27 -6.93
N LEU A 4 69.23 -25.01 -7.72
CA LEU A 4 67.89 -24.57 -8.17
C LEU A 4 66.92 -25.76 -8.28
N LEU A 5 66.25 -26.00 -7.16
CA LEU A 5 64.82 -26.27 -6.94
C LEU A 5 63.97 -26.80 -8.11
N THR A 6 63.70 -28.10 -8.01
CA THR A 6 62.42 -28.82 -8.19
C THR A 6 61.28 -28.13 -8.96
N SER A 7 60.94 -28.76 -10.08
CA SER A 7 59.69 -28.67 -10.85
C SER A 7 58.45 -28.94 -9.98
N GLY A 8 57.67 -27.88 -9.72
CA GLY A 8 56.30 -27.98 -9.22
C GLY A 8 55.32 -27.56 -10.31
N SER A 9 54.64 -28.53 -10.90
CA SER A 9 53.53 -28.32 -11.84
C SER A 9 52.40 -27.55 -11.14
N VAL A 10 52.16 -26.31 -11.57
CA VAL A 10 50.95 -25.57 -11.20
C VAL A 10 49.79 -26.19 -11.99
N ALA A 11 49.12 -27.16 -11.38
CA ALA A 11 47.84 -27.65 -11.86
C ALA A 11 46.82 -26.51 -11.70
N TYR A 12 46.45 -25.89 -12.82
CA TYR A 12 45.23 -25.09 -12.94
C TYR A 12 44.04 -26.03 -12.66
N ALA A 13 43.61 -26.09 -11.41
CA ALA A 13 42.32 -26.64 -11.08
C ALA A 13 41.27 -25.70 -11.67
N ALA A 14 40.72 -26.07 -12.82
CA ALA A 14 39.48 -25.51 -13.33
C ALA A 14 38.40 -25.79 -12.28
N THR A 15 38.20 -24.84 -11.37
CA THR A 15 36.99 -24.76 -10.56
C THR A 15 35.86 -24.50 -11.53
N SER A 16 35.17 -25.57 -11.91
CA SER A 16 33.88 -25.47 -12.55
C SER A 16 33.02 -24.56 -11.68
N SER A 17 32.79 -23.34 -12.17
CA SER A 17 31.74 -22.46 -11.68
C SER A 17 30.46 -23.29 -11.71
N SER A 18 30.06 -23.77 -10.54
CA SER A 18 28.73 -24.31 -10.32
C SER A 18 27.78 -23.16 -10.56
N ALA A 19 27.33 -23.03 -11.81
CA ALA A 19 26.19 -22.24 -12.18
C ALA A 19 25.01 -22.80 -11.37
N LYS A 20 24.78 -22.23 -10.18
CA LYS A 20 23.53 -22.44 -9.44
C LYS A 20 22.42 -22.09 -10.41
N ALA A 21 21.68 -23.11 -10.85
CA ALA A 21 20.44 -22.94 -11.58
C ALA A 21 19.62 -21.86 -10.85
N SER A 22 19.21 -20.83 -11.58
CA SER A 22 18.40 -19.74 -11.04
C SER A 22 17.19 -20.35 -10.32
N PRO A 23 16.97 -20.04 -9.04
CA PRO A 23 15.84 -20.62 -8.32
C PRO A 23 14.53 -20.29 -9.06
N SER A 24 13.64 -21.27 -9.16
CA SER A 24 12.29 -21.08 -9.74
C SER A 24 11.63 -19.85 -9.11
N PRO A 25 10.90 -19.03 -9.89
CA PRO A 25 10.37 -17.76 -9.40
C PRO A 25 9.51 -17.98 -8.15
N SER A 26 9.82 -17.22 -7.09
CA SER A 26 9.04 -17.22 -5.86
C SER A 26 7.57 -16.90 -6.17
N ILE A 27 6.63 -17.32 -5.32
CA ILE A 27 5.24 -16.83 -5.38
C ILE A 27 5.21 -15.30 -5.50
N TRP A 28 6.17 -14.64 -4.86
CA TRP A 28 6.28 -13.20 -4.93
C TRP A 28 6.74 -12.66 -6.29
N ASP A 29 7.66 -13.36 -6.95
CA ASP A 29 8.09 -13.00 -8.30
C ASP A 29 6.98 -13.27 -9.31
N GLN A 30 6.21 -14.34 -9.12
CA GLN A 30 5.03 -14.63 -9.93
C GLN A 30 3.97 -13.53 -9.77
N ALA A 31 3.73 -13.04 -8.56
CA ALA A 31 2.81 -11.94 -8.33
C ALA A 31 3.28 -10.62 -8.96
N VAL A 32 4.59 -10.32 -8.90
CA VAL A 32 5.19 -9.16 -9.59
C VAL A 32 5.02 -9.28 -11.09
N ASN A 33 5.35 -10.44 -11.68
CA ASN A 33 5.24 -10.67 -13.11
C ASN A 33 3.78 -10.58 -13.57
N ALA A 34 2.85 -11.23 -12.87
CA ALA A 34 1.43 -11.15 -13.20
C ALA A 34 0.89 -9.71 -13.11
N PHE A 35 1.36 -8.93 -12.14
CA PHE A 35 0.97 -7.52 -12.02
C PHE A 35 1.56 -6.66 -13.16
N ALA A 36 2.82 -6.89 -13.52
CA ALA A 36 3.48 -6.23 -14.66
C ALA A 36 2.80 -6.59 -15.99
N ASP A 37 2.54 -7.88 -16.22
CA ASP A 37 1.87 -8.42 -17.41
C ASP A 37 0.48 -7.81 -17.57
N LEU A 38 -0.26 -7.66 -16.48
CA LEU A 38 -1.57 -6.99 -16.50
C LEU A 38 -1.44 -5.53 -16.95
N ILE A 39 -0.46 -4.78 -16.43
CA ILE A 39 -0.23 -3.39 -16.84
C ILE A 39 0.18 -3.33 -18.31
N ASN A 40 1.12 -4.17 -18.75
CA ASN A 40 1.56 -4.26 -20.14
C ASN A 40 0.42 -4.60 -21.08
N TRP A 41 -0.43 -5.55 -20.70
CA TRP A 41 -1.60 -5.94 -21.47
C TRP A 41 -2.54 -4.75 -21.67
N VAL A 42 -2.85 -3.99 -20.61
CA VAL A 42 -3.69 -2.78 -20.75
C VAL A 42 -2.97 -1.70 -21.56
N ALA A 43 -1.67 -1.50 -21.34
CA ALA A 43 -0.87 -0.51 -22.06
C ALA A 43 -0.81 -0.80 -23.56
N HIS A 44 -0.83 -2.06 -23.98
CA HIS A 44 -0.88 -2.43 -25.39
C HIS A 44 -2.17 -1.94 -26.09
N TYR A 45 -3.31 -1.91 -25.39
CA TYR A 45 -4.57 -1.41 -25.97
C TYR A 45 -4.70 0.11 -25.91
N VAL A 46 -4.17 0.74 -24.87
CA VAL A 46 -4.36 2.18 -24.62
C VAL A 46 -3.21 3.03 -25.16
N GLY A 47 -2.01 2.46 -25.30
CA GLY A 47 -0.80 3.12 -25.77
C GLY A 47 -0.06 3.95 -24.72
N ASP A 48 -0.53 4.01 -23.48
CA ASP A 48 0.07 4.78 -22.39
C ASP A 48 0.11 3.99 -21.08
N TYR A 49 1.31 3.82 -20.52
CA TYR A 49 1.55 3.07 -19.29
C TYR A 49 0.92 3.70 -18.05
N GLY A 50 0.77 5.03 -18.01
CA GLY A 50 0.15 5.72 -16.89
C GLY A 50 -1.37 5.58 -16.92
N ILE A 51 -1.99 5.66 -18.11
CA ILE A 51 -3.42 5.34 -18.26
C ILE A 51 -3.67 3.86 -17.93
N ALA A 52 -2.80 2.96 -18.40
CA ALA A 52 -2.87 1.55 -18.05
C ALA A 52 -2.83 1.33 -16.53
N LEU A 53 -1.90 1.99 -15.84
CA LEU A 53 -1.80 1.92 -14.39
C LEU A 53 -3.07 2.43 -13.69
N ILE A 54 -3.68 3.52 -14.16
CA ILE A 54 -4.94 4.05 -13.62
C ILE A 54 -6.06 3.02 -13.77
N ILE A 55 -6.22 2.43 -14.95
CA ILE A 55 -7.25 1.42 -15.23
C ILE A 55 -7.07 0.21 -14.32
N VAL A 56 -5.85 -0.33 -14.24
CA VAL A 56 -5.53 -1.49 -13.38
C VAL A 56 -5.81 -1.16 -11.91
N THR A 57 -5.47 0.05 -11.46
CA THR A 57 -5.74 0.52 -10.09
C THR A 57 -7.23 0.52 -9.79
N ILE A 58 -8.05 1.10 -10.67
CA ILE A 58 -9.51 1.14 -10.52
C ILE A 58 -10.08 -0.28 -10.54
N PHE A 59 -9.62 -1.14 -11.44
CA PHE A 59 -10.05 -2.53 -11.55
C PHE A 59 -9.80 -3.34 -10.26
N ILE A 60 -8.58 -3.27 -9.71
CA ILE A 60 -8.24 -3.94 -8.44
C ILE A 60 -9.10 -3.39 -7.30
N ARG A 61 -9.32 -2.07 -7.27
CA ARG A 61 -10.15 -1.43 -6.25
C ARG A 61 -11.63 -1.85 -6.34
N LEU A 62 -12.15 -2.07 -7.54
CA LEU A 62 -13.51 -2.58 -7.74
C LEU A 62 -13.66 -4.02 -7.25
N ILE A 63 -12.70 -4.90 -7.57
CA ILE A 63 -12.72 -6.30 -7.11
C ILE A 63 -12.55 -6.40 -5.59
N THR A 64 -11.70 -5.55 -5.01
CA THR A 64 -11.45 -5.53 -3.55
C THR A 64 -12.50 -4.73 -2.77
N MET A 65 -13.42 -4.04 -3.44
CA MET A 65 -14.49 -3.24 -2.82
C MET A 65 -15.32 -4.02 -1.78
N PRO A 66 -15.87 -5.22 -2.04
CA PRO A 66 -16.67 -5.93 -1.03
C PRO A 66 -15.88 -6.26 0.24
N LEU A 67 -14.58 -6.54 0.10
CA LEU A 67 -13.68 -6.75 1.24
C LEU A 67 -13.50 -5.45 2.03
N MET A 68 -13.28 -4.33 1.34
CA MET A 68 -13.12 -3.01 1.96
C MET A 68 -14.38 -2.60 2.73
N LEU A 69 -15.58 -2.84 2.19
CA LEU A 69 -16.84 -2.54 2.88
C LEU A 69 -17.00 -3.29 4.22
N LYS A 70 -16.57 -4.56 4.27
CA LYS A 70 -16.56 -5.34 5.52
C LYS A 70 -15.58 -4.78 6.55
N SER A 71 -14.39 -4.37 6.10
CA SER A 71 -13.40 -3.71 6.96
C SER A 71 -13.98 -2.42 7.58
N LEU A 72 -14.70 -1.61 6.81
CA LEU A 72 -15.35 -0.40 7.31
C LEU A 72 -16.45 -0.67 8.34
N GLN A 73 -17.24 -1.73 8.15
CA GLN A 73 -18.24 -2.13 9.14
C GLN A 73 -17.59 -2.51 10.47
N ASN A 74 -16.48 -3.26 10.42
CA ASN A 74 -15.72 -3.60 11.63
C ASN A 74 -15.16 -2.35 12.31
N SER A 75 -14.67 -1.37 11.54
CA SER A 75 -14.20 -0.10 12.09
C SER A 75 -15.31 0.72 12.76
N LYS A 76 -16.55 0.69 12.24
CA LYS A 76 -17.71 1.34 12.88
C LYS A 76 -18.05 0.68 14.21
N LYS A 77 -18.05 -0.66 14.29
CA LYS A 77 -18.27 -1.38 15.55
C LYS A 77 -17.19 -1.04 16.58
N MET A 78 -15.93 -0.98 16.15
CA MET A 78 -14.83 -0.57 17.02
C MET A 78 -15.01 0.86 17.57
N GLN A 79 -15.57 1.79 16.78
CA GLN A 79 -15.89 3.14 17.26
C GLN A 79 -16.99 3.13 18.33
N ALA A 80 -17.98 2.23 18.21
CA ALA A 80 -19.03 2.09 19.21
C ALA A 80 -18.51 1.59 20.57
N LEU A 81 -17.36 0.92 20.59
CA LEU A 81 -16.69 0.46 21.82
C LEU A 81 -15.81 1.53 22.49
N LYS A 82 -15.57 2.67 21.84
CA LYS A 82 -14.79 3.79 22.40
C LYS A 82 -15.16 4.16 23.85
N PRO A 83 -16.45 4.33 24.24
CA PRO A 83 -16.78 4.66 25.63
C PRO A 83 -16.37 3.58 26.63
N GLN A 84 -16.48 2.30 26.26
CA GLN A 84 -16.06 1.19 27.14
C GLN A 84 -14.53 1.11 27.24
N LEU A 85 -13.82 1.37 26.14
CA LEU A 85 -12.35 1.48 26.14
C LEU A 85 -11.87 2.66 26.99
N ASP A 86 -12.57 3.79 26.94
CA ASP A 86 -12.24 4.97 27.74
C ASP A 86 -12.46 4.69 29.24
N GLU A 87 -13.49 3.93 29.62
CA GLU A 87 -13.70 3.50 31.01
C GLU A 87 -12.63 2.52 31.48
N LEU A 88 -12.33 1.51 30.65
CA LEU A 88 -11.26 0.56 30.92
C LEU A 88 -9.90 1.24 31.09
N LYS A 89 -9.67 2.33 30.34
CA LYS A 89 -8.46 3.16 30.46
C LYS A 89 -8.42 3.93 31.78
N LYS A 90 -9.55 4.34 32.35
CA LYS A 90 -9.59 4.97 33.69
C LYS A 90 -9.30 3.96 34.79
N GLU A 91 -9.85 2.74 34.68
CA GLU A 91 -9.69 1.69 35.70
C GLU A 91 -8.31 1.03 35.66
N HIS A 92 -7.77 0.77 34.47
CA HIS A 92 -6.56 -0.02 34.27
C HIS A 92 -5.43 0.72 33.54
N GLY A 93 -5.56 2.02 33.29
CA GLY A 93 -4.54 2.80 32.57
C GLY A 93 -3.16 2.85 33.24
N SER A 94 -3.08 2.57 34.55
CA SER A 94 -1.82 2.46 35.31
C SER A 94 -1.09 1.14 35.09
N ASP A 95 -1.77 0.10 34.59
CA ASP A 95 -1.20 -1.20 34.25
C ASP A 95 -1.37 -1.48 32.74
N PRO A 96 -0.36 -1.15 31.92
CA PRO A 96 -0.44 -1.32 30.47
C PRO A 96 -0.70 -2.76 30.03
N ARG A 97 -0.27 -3.77 30.80
CA ARG A 97 -0.51 -5.18 30.45
C ARG A 97 -1.98 -5.52 30.67
N ARG A 98 -2.51 -5.21 31.84
CA ARG A 98 -3.91 -5.49 32.16
C ARG A 98 -4.87 -4.73 31.25
N PHE A 99 -4.57 -3.47 30.96
CA PHE A 99 -5.33 -2.69 29.99
C PHE A 99 -5.36 -3.33 28.59
N GLN A 100 -4.22 -3.85 28.10
CA GLN A 100 -4.15 -4.53 26.80
C GLN A 100 -4.93 -5.84 26.81
N GLU A 101 -4.81 -6.65 27.86
CA GLU A 101 -5.52 -7.92 28.01
C GLU A 101 -7.04 -7.72 28.03
N GLU A 102 -7.54 -6.80 28.87
CA GLU A 102 -8.97 -6.49 28.97
C GLU A 102 -9.51 -5.84 27.69
N THR A 103 -8.72 -5.00 27.01
CA THR A 103 -9.10 -4.43 25.71
C THR A 103 -9.29 -5.52 24.66
N MET A 104 -8.38 -6.50 24.62
CA MET A 104 -8.49 -7.63 23.69
C MET A 104 -9.62 -8.59 24.08
N ALA A 105 -9.87 -8.79 25.37
CA ALA A 105 -11.00 -9.57 25.86
C ALA A 105 -12.33 -8.92 25.45
N LEU A 106 -12.44 -7.59 25.59
CA LEU A 106 -13.59 -6.83 25.15
C LEU A 106 -13.82 -6.94 23.64
N TYR A 107 -12.77 -6.75 22.83
CA TYR A 107 -12.87 -6.93 21.37
C TYR A 107 -13.33 -8.33 20.97
N LYS A 108 -12.86 -9.36 21.68
CA LYS A 108 -13.27 -10.74 21.45
C LYS A 108 -14.73 -10.99 21.86
N ALA A 109 -15.17 -10.44 23.00
CA ALA A 109 -16.54 -10.54 23.48
C ALA A 109 -17.54 -9.88 22.51
N GLU A 110 -17.16 -8.73 21.94
CA GLU A 110 -17.97 -7.97 20.99
C GLU A 110 -17.82 -8.42 19.53
N GLY A 111 -16.97 -9.45 19.28
CA GLY A 111 -16.72 -9.98 17.95
C GLY A 111 -16.07 -8.98 16.99
N VAL A 112 -15.33 -8.00 17.50
CA VAL A 112 -14.63 -6.97 16.73
C VAL A 112 -13.17 -7.38 16.55
N ASN A 113 -12.70 -7.44 15.30
CA ASN A 113 -11.29 -7.72 15.01
C ASN A 113 -10.51 -6.42 14.79
N PRO A 114 -9.55 -6.05 15.66
CA PRO A 114 -8.77 -4.81 15.53
C PRO A 114 -7.90 -4.80 14.27
N LEU A 115 -7.45 -5.96 13.77
CA LEU A 115 -6.65 -6.07 12.55
C LEU A 115 -7.46 -5.73 11.29
N SER A 116 -8.79 -5.75 11.36
CA SER A 116 -9.62 -5.32 10.22
C SER A 116 -9.43 -3.84 9.90
N GLY A 117 -8.99 -3.02 10.87
CA GLY A 117 -8.75 -1.58 10.67
C GLY A 117 -7.46 -1.27 9.91
N CYS A 118 -6.45 -2.13 9.96
CA CYS A 118 -5.18 -1.94 9.23
C CYS A 118 -5.15 -2.64 7.86
N MET A 119 -6.18 -3.41 7.52
CA MET A 119 -6.30 -4.10 6.23
C MET A 119 -6.01 -3.20 5.00
N PRO A 120 -6.52 -1.95 4.94
CA PRO A 120 -6.24 -1.06 3.81
C PRO A 120 -4.74 -0.75 3.67
N MET A 121 -4.03 -0.65 4.80
CA MET A 121 -2.60 -0.35 4.84
C MET A 121 -1.75 -1.54 4.36
N ILE A 122 -2.14 -2.76 4.72
CA ILE A 122 -1.45 -3.98 4.27
C ILE A 122 -1.61 -4.12 2.75
N ILE A 123 -2.84 -4.03 2.25
CA ILE A 123 -3.11 -4.09 0.80
C ILE A 123 -2.33 -2.99 0.08
N GLN A 124 -2.32 -1.76 0.64
CA GLN A 124 -1.57 -0.65 0.08
C GLN A 124 -0.07 -0.97 -0.06
N PHE A 125 0.56 -1.52 0.99
CA PHE A 125 1.98 -1.85 0.99
C PHE A 125 2.32 -2.98 0.01
N VAL A 126 1.48 -4.01 -0.07
CA VAL A 126 1.63 -5.12 -1.03
C VAL A 126 1.55 -4.59 -2.46
N VAL A 127 0.57 -3.75 -2.79
CA VAL A 127 0.44 -3.21 -4.15
C VAL A 127 1.61 -2.28 -4.50
N LEU A 128 2.09 -1.45 -3.58
CA LEU A 128 3.24 -0.58 -3.82
C LEU A 128 4.53 -1.36 -4.09
N THR A 129 4.75 -2.45 -3.36
CA THR A 129 5.92 -3.31 -3.56
C THR A 129 5.85 -4.08 -4.88
N LEU A 130 4.67 -4.52 -5.30
CA LEU A 130 4.44 -5.07 -6.64
C LEU A 130 4.76 -4.04 -7.72
N LEU A 131 4.16 -2.85 -7.62
CA LEU A 131 4.31 -1.79 -8.61
C LEU A 131 5.77 -1.32 -8.71
N TYR A 132 6.45 -1.09 -7.59
CA TYR A 132 7.84 -0.68 -7.58
C TYR A 132 8.73 -1.71 -8.30
N ARG A 133 8.56 -3.00 -7.98
CA ARG A 133 9.35 -4.07 -8.63
C ARG A 133 9.01 -4.17 -10.11
N ALA A 134 7.72 -4.14 -10.47
CA ALA A 134 7.27 -4.19 -11.85
C ALA A 134 7.89 -3.08 -12.71
N ILE A 135 7.91 -1.84 -12.21
CA ILE A 135 8.53 -0.70 -12.91
C ILE A 135 10.04 -0.90 -13.01
N TYR A 136 10.68 -1.33 -11.92
CA TYR A 136 12.13 -1.49 -11.90
C TYR A 136 12.62 -2.57 -12.86
N THR A 137 11.86 -3.65 -13.05
CA THR A 137 12.23 -4.77 -13.92
C THR A 137 11.84 -4.56 -15.39
N ASP A 138 10.78 -3.80 -15.65
CA ASP A 138 10.25 -3.58 -16.99
C ASP A 138 10.83 -2.29 -17.60
N HIS A 139 11.71 -2.44 -18.60
CA HIS A 139 12.38 -1.30 -19.24
C HIS A 139 11.40 -0.42 -20.03
N ALA A 140 10.36 -1.00 -20.64
CA ALA A 140 9.39 -0.23 -21.40
C ALA A 140 8.60 0.69 -20.47
N MET A 141 8.18 0.18 -19.31
CA MET A 141 7.52 0.99 -18.29
C MET A 141 8.48 2.00 -17.63
N LEU A 142 9.72 1.58 -17.30
CA LEU A 142 10.71 2.43 -16.64
C LEU A 142 11.03 3.72 -17.42
N TYR A 143 11.17 3.62 -18.75
CA TYR A 143 11.51 4.76 -19.61
C TYR A 143 10.28 5.45 -20.23
N SER A 144 9.07 4.98 -19.94
CA SER A 144 7.84 5.58 -20.45
C SER A 144 7.48 6.91 -19.76
N LYS A 145 6.58 7.65 -20.39
CA LYS A 145 6.01 8.89 -19.86
C LYS A 145 4.49 8.81 -19.86
N PHE A 146 3.87 9.25 -18.77
CA PHE A 146 2.43 9.45 -18.68
C PHE A 146 2.03 10.73 -19.42
N LEU A 147 1.08 10.58 -20.34
CA LEU A 147 0.60 11.63 -21.25
C LEU A 147 1.73 12.29 -22.06
N GLY A 148 2.85 11.58 -22.25
CA GLY A 148 4.06 12.13 -22.88
C GLY A 148 4.84 13.16 -22.06
N LEU A 149 4.34 13.56 -20.88
CA LEU A 149 4.89 14.65 -20.08
C LEU A 149 5.65 14.16 -18.85
N LEU A 150 5.04 13.28 -18.06
CA LEU A 150 5.54 12.92 -16.73
C LEU A 150 6.29 11.57 -16.78
N PRO A 151 7.57 11.50 -16.39
CA PRO A 151 8.33 10.25 -16.44
C PRO A 151 7.76 9.25 -15.43
N LEU A 152 7.50 8.00 -15.82
CA LEU A 152 6.90 7.03 -14.89
C LEU A 152 7.93 6.36 -13.97
N GLY A 153 9.11 6.00 -14.51
CA GLY A 153 10.18 5.32 -13.77
C GLY A 153 11.21 6.24 -13.12
N GLN A 154 10.95 7.55 -13.07
CA GLN A 154 11.82 8.52 -12.39
C GLN A 154 10.98 9.37 -11.43
N PRO A 155 11.60 10.06 -10.46
CA PRO A 155 10.91 11.04 -9.64
C PRO A 155 10.26 12.15 -10.50
N ASP A 156 9.08 12.61 -10.08
CA ASP A 156 8.40 13.72 -10.74
C ASP A 156 8.98 15.07 -10.29
N HIS A 157 9.85 15.62 -11.13
CA HIS A 157 10.47 16.94 -10.91
C HIS A 157 9.54 18.12 -11.18
N THR A 158 8.35 17.91 -11.73
CA THR A 158 7.33 18.97 -11.88
C THR A 158 6.53 19.20 -10.59
N PHE A 159 6.70 18.32 -9.60
CA PHE A 159 5.99 18.32 -8.32
C PHE A 159 4.47 18.12 -8.42
N ILE A 160 3.91 17.89 -9.61
CA ILE A 160 2.47 17.74 -9.83
C ILE A 160 1.94 16.50 -9.09
N LEU A 161 2.51 15.32 -9.35
CA LEU A 161 2.04 14.07 -8.75
C LEU A 161 2.31 13.99 -7.25
N PRO A 162 3.47 14.41 -6.72
CA PRO A 162 3.70 14.46 -5.27
C PRO A 162 2.71 15.35 -4.53
N VAL A 163 2.45 16.57 -5.02
CA VAL A 163 1.48 17.49 -4.42
C VAL A 163 0.09 16.86 -4.45
N LEU A 164 -0.33 16.32 -5.59
CA LEU A 164 -1.63 15.64 -5.70
C LEU A 164 -1.71 14.43 -4.77
N ALA A 165 -0.66 13.63 -4.61
CA ALA A 165 -0.64 12.49 -3.72
C ALA A 165 -0.84 12.91 -2.26
N GLY A 166 -0.15 13.97 -1.81
CA GLY A 166 -0.34 14.54 -0.48
C GLY A 166 -1.74 15.11 -0.27
N VAL A 167 -2.23 15.95 -1.20
CA VAL A 167 -3.56 16.58 -1.12
C VAL A 167 -4.67 15.53 -1.13
N THR A 168 -4.62 14.58 -2.05
CA THR A 168 -5.63 13.51 -2.11
C THR A 168 -5.56 12.60 -0.88
N SER A 169 -4.38 12.33 -0.32
CA SER A 169 -4.24 11.56 0.92
C SER A 169 -4.88 12.28 2.10
N TYR A 170 -4.72 13.61 2.18
CA TYR A 170 -5.39 14.42 3.19
C TYR A 170 -6.92 14.29 3.12
N PHE A 171 -7.49 14.47 1.92
CA PHE A 171 -8.94 14.35 1.74
C PHE A 171 -9.45 12.92 1.94
N GLN A 172 -8.70 11.92 1.45
CA GLN A 172 -9.03 10.51 1.64
C GLN A 172 -9.09 10.16 3.12
N GLN A 173 -8.16 10.66 3.92
CA GLN A 173 -8.19 10.44 5.35
C GLN A 173 -9.41 11.09 6.01
N ARG A 174 -9.73 12.33 5.65
CA ARG A 174 -10.92 13.05 6.17
C ARG A 174 -12.21 12.28 5.95
N VAL A 175 -12.37 11.64 4.79
CA VAL A 175 -13.59 10.85 4.50
C VAL A 175 -13.56 9.44 5.09
N THR A 176 -12.40 8.96 5.54
CA THR A 176 -12.22 7.61 6.12
C THR A 176 -12.08 7.66 7.65
N MET A 177 -12.22 8.84 8.28
CA MET A 177 -11.86 9.06 9.68
C MET A 177 -12.51 8.06 10.65
N VAL A 178 -11.64 7.45 11.46
CA VAL A 178 -11.99 6.69 12.64
C VAL A 178 -11.89 7.62 13.84
N GLN A 179 -12.92 7.66 14.69
CA GLN A 179 -12.86 8.44 15.92
C GLN A 179 -11.76 7.90 16.85
N MET A 180 -10.68 8.66 17.01
CA MET A 180 -9.55 8.35 17.91
C MET A 180 -9.27 9.55 18.82
N ASP A 181 -8.24 9.50 19.66
CA ASP A 181 -7.80 10.66 20.45
C ASP A 181 -7.43 11.86 19.53
N PRO A 182 -7.70 13.12 19.91
CA PRO A 182 -7.40 14.29 19.08
C PRO A 182 -5.94 14.39 18.61
N THR A 183 -4.98 13.91 19.41
CA THR A 183 -3.56 13.89 19.06
C THR A 183 -3.30 12.88 17.94
N GLN A 184 -3.81 11.66 18.11
CA GLN A 184 -3.68 10.59 17.12
C GLN A 184 -4.39 10.96 15.81
N GLN A 185 -5.55 11.64 15.89
CA GLN A 185 -6.26 12.17 14.73
C GLN A 185 -5.39 13.12 13.91
N LYS A 186 -4.71 14.07 14.56
CA LYS A 186 -3.82 15.03 13.89
C LYS A 186 -2.63 14.34 13.23
N ILE A 187 -2.00 13.38 13.91
CA ILE A 187 -0.90 12.60 13.35
C ILE A 187 -1.35 11.88 12.08
N MET A 188 -2.49 11.19 12.15
CA MET A 188 -3.01 10.49 10.97
C MET A 188 -3.33 11.49 9.86
N GLN A 189 -4.15 12.51 10.12
CA GLN A 189 -4.70 13.37 9.07
C GLN A 189 -3.70 14.37 8.48
N ILE A 190 -2.69 14.79 9.21
CA ILE A 190 -1.77 15.85 8.77
C ILE A 190 -0.37 15.29 8.53
N VAL A 191 0.18 14.55 9.50
CA VAL A 191 1.56 14.08 9.41
C VAL A 191 1.71 13.02 8.32
N PHE A 192 0.78 12.07 8.22
CA PHE A 192 0.88 11.02 7.20
C PHE A 192 0.78 11.57 5.76
N PRO A 193 -0.17 12.44 5.38
CA PRO A 193 -0.18 13.02 4.03
C PRO A 193 1.06 13.85 3.71
N LEU A 194 1.62 14.56 4.69
CA LEU A 194 2.91 15.25 4.51
C LEU A 194 4.05 14.27 4.29
N MET A 195 4.11 13.17 5.04
CA MET A 195 5.09 12.10 4.83
C MET A 195 4.96 11.50 3.42
N ILE A 196 3.74 11.24 2.95
CA ILE A 196 3.49 10.78 1.58
C ILE A 196 3.99 11.80 0.56
N PHE A 197 3.73 13.09 0.75
CA PHE A 197 4.25 14.14 -0.12
C PHE A 197 5.79 14.09 -0.20
N PHE A 198 6.51 14.11 0.92
CA PHE A 198 7.98 14.08 0.91
C PHE A 198 8.55 12.77 0.36
N PHE A 199 7.88 11.64 0.60
CA PHE A 199 8.25 10.35 0.01
C PHE A 199 8.05 10.34 -1.51
N ALA A 200 6.92 10.88 -1.98
CA ALA A 200 6.58 10.99 -3.39
C ALA A 200 7.58 11.83 -4.21
N LEU A 201 8.33 12.73 -3.56
CA LEU A 201 9.41 13.50 -4.20
C LEU A 201 10.61 12.63 -4.61
N ARG A 202 10.77 11.42 -4.06
CA ARG A 202 11.98 10.60 -4.20
C ARG A 202 11.75 9.27 -4.89
N VAL A 203 10.50 8.82 -5.01
CA VAL A 203 10.14 7.56 -5.64
C VAL A 203 9.74 7.75 -7.09
N PHE A 204 9.58 6.65 -7.84
CA PHE A 204 9.06 6.68 -9.20
C PHE A 204 7.69 7.37 -9.25
N ALA A 205 7.49 8.27 -10.22
CA ALA A 205 6.24 9.02 -10.35
C ALA A 205 5.02 8.12 -10.54
N ALA A 206 5.19 6.93 -11.12
CA ALA A 206 4.14 5.92 -11.20
C ALA A 206 3.57 5.52 -9.83
N LEU A 207 4.39 5.48 -8.76
CA LEU A 207 3.88 5.23 -7.40
C LEU A 207 3.01 6.40 -6.93
N SER A 208 3.43 7.63 -7.21
CA SER A 208 2.64 8.83 -6.89
C SER A 208 1.33 8.87 -7.68
N LEU A 209 1.35 8.51 -8.96
CA LEU A 209 0.16 8.38 -9.82
C LEU A 209 -0.82 7.34 -9.27
N TYR A 210 -0.30 6.16 -8.89
CA TYR A 210 -1.09 5.13 -8.22
C TYR A 210 -1.73 5.67 -6.93
N TRP A 211 -0.99 6.39 -6.09
CA TRP A 211 -1.51 6.99 -4.86
C TRP A 211 -2.68 7.94 -5.14
N VAL A 212 -2.51 8.85 -6.09
CA VAL A 212 -3.52 9.85 -6.47
C VAL A 212 -4.83 9.16 -6.86
N PHE A 213 -4.79 8.24 -7.83
CA PHE A 213 -6.00 7.61 -8.33
C PHE A 213 -6.61 6.60 -7.35
N SER A 214 -5.78 5.93 -6.56
CA SER A 214 -6.23 5.08 -5.45
C SER A 214 -6.97 5.90 -4.38
N ASN A 215 -6.47 7.09 -4.04
CA ASN A 215 -7.12 7.99 -3.08
C ASN A 215 -8.42 8.56 -3.64
N ILE A 216 -8.43 9.02 -4.89
CA ILE A 216 -9.63 9.51 -5.58
C ILE A 216 -10.71 8.43 -5.60
N PHE A 217 -10.35 7.19 -5.95
CA PHE A 217 -11.29 6.07 -5.90
C PHE A 217 -11.85 5.88 -4.49
N THR A 218 -11.00 5.89 -3.47
CA THR A 218 -11.42 5.73 -2.08
C THR A 218 -12.36 6.85 -1.64
N ILE A 219 -12.09 8.10 -2.05
CA ILE A 219 -12.96 9.25 -1.76
C ILE A 219 -14.33 9.06 -2.41
N ALA A 220 -14.36 8.69 -3.69
CA ALA A 220 -15.60 8.41 -4.41
C ALA A 220 -16.36 7.25 -3.75
N GLN A 221 -15.68 6.15 -3.41
CA GLN A 221 -16.26 5.00 -2.71
C GLN A 221 -16.91 5.44 -1.39
N MET A 222 -16.22 6.26 -0.58
CA MET A 222 -16.75 6.73 0.71
C MET A 222 -17.97 7.61 0.56
N TYR A 223 -18.04 8.42 -0.50
CA TYR A 223 -19.23 9.20 -0.82
C TYR A 223 -20.45 8.28 -1.01
N PHE A 224 -20.34 7.24 -1.85
CA PHE A 224 -21.44 6.28 -2.08
C PHE A 224 -21.81 5.47 -0.82
N VAL A 225 -20.83 5.05 -0.02
CA VAL A 225 -21.08 4.29 1.22
C VAL A 225 -21.84 5.12 2.25
N ARG A 226 -21.48 6.40 2.40
CA ARG A 226 -22.16 7.31 3.34
C ARG A 226 -23.60 7.57 2.93
N VAL A 227 -23.86 7.81 1.63
CA VAL A 227 -25.21 7.98 1.09
C VAL A 227 -26.08 6.75 1.34
N LYS A 228 -25.58 5.54 1.10
CA LYS A 228 -26.36 4.30 1.34
C LYS A 228 -26.69 4.11 2.82
N THR A 229 -25.81 4.53 3.73
CA THR A 229 -26.04 4.41 5.17
C THR A 229 -27.15 5.36 5.64
N SER A 230 -27.17 6.62 5.21
CA SER A 230 -28.19 7.59 5.61
C SER A 230 -29.60 7.20 5.13
N THR A 231 -29.73 6.64 3.92
CA THR A 231 -31.02 6.16 3.42
C THR A 231 -31.59 5.01 4.25
N GLN A 232 -30.75 4.11 4.79
CA GLN A 232 -31.21 3.01 5.64
C GLN A 232 -31.64 3.43 7.04
N GLU A 233 -31.06 4.50 7.58
CA GLU A 233 -31.50 5.07 8.86
C GLU A 233 -32.83 5.82 8.74
N VAL A 234 -33.09 6.47 7.60
CA VAL A 234 -34.38 7.13 7.32
C VAL A 234 -35.51 6.13 7.11
N GLY A 235 -35.25 4.99 6.45
CA GLY A 235 -36.27 3.94 6.25
C GLY A 235 -36.55 3.05 7.46
N LYS A 236 -35.82 3.24 8.58
CA LYS A 236 -36.02 2.52 9.85
C LYS A 236 -36.64 3.40 10.95
N LYS A 237 -36.88 4.68 10.68
CA LYS A 237 -37.66 5.58 11.54
C LYS A 237 -39.11 5.59 11.08
#